data_AF-S3D592-F1
#
_entry.id   AF-S3D592-F1
#
_cell.length_a   1.000
_cell.length_b   1.000
_cell.length_c   1.000
_cell.angle_alpha   90.00
_cell.angle_beta   90.00
_cell.angle_gamma   90.00
#
_symmetry.space_group_name_H-M   'P 1'
#
loop_
_entity.id
_entity.type
_entity.pdbx_description
1 polymer ?
#
loop_
_entity_poly.entity_id
_entity_poly.type
_entity_poly.pdbx_seq_one_letter_code
_entity_poly.pdbx_strand_id
1 'polypeptide(L)'
;MPTSLESARPIMAPSAHTSVRYSTYSMAPSFAATVRSTDSATAEISNIEKGLDRMENKALSQQRVVLNEERTAVFQKLALGAKLDRALDRRMTAQDAEMRAPRTKKTTTQETFNEKEKI
;
A
#
# COMPACT_ATOMS: atom_id res chain seq x y z
N MET A 1 -5.89 24.41 -34.20
CA MET A 1 -5.82 23.02 -33.71
C MET A 1 -7.23 22.56 -33.41
N PRO A 2 -7.68 21.40 -33.92
CA PRO A 2 -9.09 21.00 -33.83
C PRO A 2 -9.47 20.68 -32.38
N THR A 3 -10.60 21.20 -31.92
CA THR A 3 -11.17 20.93 -30.59
C THR A 3 -11.91 19.60 -30.62
N SER A 4 -11.36 18.57 -29.98
CA SER A 4 -11.98 17.24 -29.89
C SER A 4 -13.31 17.32 -29.13
N LEU A 5 -14.43 17.14 -29.85
CA LEU A 5 -15.80 17.11 -29.32
C LEU A 5 -16.29 15.69 -28.99
N GLU A 6 -15.39 14.70 -28.94
CA GLU A 6 -15.77 13.27 -28.86
C GLU A 6 -16.00 12.76 -27.42
N SER A 7 -15.86 13.58 -26.38
CA SER A 7 -16.07 13.12 -25.00
C SER A 7 -17.54 13.18 -24.57
N ALA A 8 -18.44 12.60 -25.37
CA ALA A 8 -19.78 12.24 -24.90
C ALA A 8 -19.66 10.89 -24.17
N ARG A 9 -19.18 10.91 -22.91
CA ARG A 9 -19.20 9.70 -22.08
C ARG A 9 -20.57 9.61 -21.41
N PRO A 10 -21.43 8.62 -21.75
CA PRO A 10 -22.64 8.38 -20.97
C PRO A 10 -22.22 7.84 -19.60
N ILE A 11 -22.57 8.55 -18.52
CA ILE A 11 -22.54 7.99 -17.18
C ILE A 11 -23.62 6.91 -17.14
N MET A 12 -23.24 5.68 -16.74
CA MET A 12 -24.10 4.49 -16.66
C MET A 12 -25.45 4.76 -15.96
N ALA A 13 -26.46 5.12 -16.73
CA ALA A 13 -27.89 4.88 -16.53
C ALA A 13 -28.62 5.38 -17.79
N PRO A 14 -29.62 4.67 -18.34
CA PRO A 14 -30.40 5.17 -19.46
C PRO A 14 -31.27 6.35 -18.99
N SER A 15 -30.75 7.57 -19.12
CA SER A 15 -31.52 8.80 -18.92
C SER A 15 -32.10 9.25 -20.25
N ALA A 16 -33.42 9.36 -20.33
CA ALA A 16 -34.17 9.80 -21.52
C ALA A 16 -34.05 11.31 -21.82
N HIS A 17 -33.08 12.01 -21.22
CA HIS A 17 -32.87 13.44 -21.41
C HIS A 17 -31.69 13.71 -22.35
N THR A 18 -31.97 14.06 -23.60
CA THR A 18 -31.00 14.42 -24.65
C THR A 18 -30.45 15.84 -24.48
N SER A 19 -30.06 16.26 -23.26
CA SER A 19 -29.39 17.55 -23.08
C SER A 19 -27.89 17.41 -23.29
N VAL A 20 -27.38 17.81 -24.46
CA VAL A 20 -25.95 17.91 -24.73
C VAL A 20 -25.40 19.11 -23.96
N ARG A 21 -24.76 18.85 -22.81
CA ARG A 21 -24.06 19.89 -22.04
C ARG A 21 -22.61 19.95 -22.49
N TYR A 22 -22.25 20.97 -23.28
CA TYR A 22 -20.85 21.24 -23.62
C TYR A 22 -20.12 21.79 -22.39
N SER A 23 -19.03 21.13 -21.98
CA SER A 23 -18.16 21.62 -20.90
C SER A 23 -17.13 22.59 -21.46
N THR A 24 -17.18 23.87 -21.07
CA THR A 24 -16.14 24.86 -21.37
C THR A 24 -15.05 24.77 -20.32
N TYR A 25 -13.84 24.35 -20.70
CA TYR A 25 -12.67 24.44 -19.84
C TYR A 25 -12.22 25.90 -19.74
N SER A 26 -12.30 26.50 -18.54
CA SER A 26 -11.73 27.83 -18.27
C SER A 26 -10.22 27.71 -18.07
N MET A 27 -9.43 28.45 -18.86
CA MET A 27 -7.97 28.51 -18.78
C MET A 27 -7.45 29.65 -17.90
N ALA A 28 -8.31 30.29 -17.10
CA ALA A 28 -7.92 31.37 -16.20
C ALA A 28 -7.49 30.82 -14.83
N PRO A 29 -6.30 31.19 -14.31
CA PRO A 29 -5.87 30.78 -12.98
C PRO A 29 -6.74 31.48 -11.93
N SER A 30 -7.39 30.69 -11.06
CA SER A 30 -8.25 31.17 -9.98
C SER A 30 -7.44 31.58 -8.74
N PHE A 31 -6.51 32.52 -8.91
CA PHE A 31 -5.82 33.17 -7.79
C PHE A 31 -6.14 34.66 -7.79
N ALA A 32 -7.38 34.99 -7.42
CA ALA A 32 -7.75 36.36 -7.09
C ALA A 32 -7.33 36.64 -5.65
N ALA A 33 -6.36 37.52 -5.45
CA ALA A 33 -6.05 38.06 -4.12
C ALA A 33 -7.22 38.96 -3.68
N THR A 34 -8.13 38.43 -2.87
CA THR A 34 -9.34 39.13 -2.43
C THR A 34 -8.98 40.23 -1.43
N VAL A 35 -8.86 41.46 -1.93
CA VAL A 35 -8.83 42.68 -1.11
C VAL A 35 -10.17 42.77 -0.40
N ARG A 36 -10.14 42.60 0.93
CA ARG A 36 -11.22 42.78 1.94
C ARG A 36 -12.53 43.37 1.39
N SER A 37 -13.36 42.53 0.79
CA SER A 37 -14.76 42.80 0.54
C SER A 37 -15.59 42.08 1.61
N THR A 38 -16.54 42.78 2.23
CA THR A 38 -17.50 42.26 3.22
C THR A 38 -18.57 41.36 2.57
N ASP A 39 -18.15 40.55 1.60
CA ASP A 39 -18.99 39.75 0.72
C ASP A 39 -19.18 38.34 1.31
N SER A 40 -20.34 37.70 1.08
CA SER A 40 -20.75 36.43 1.73
C SER A 40 -19.71 35.32 1.54
N ALA A 41 -18.97 35.37 0.44
CA ALA A 41 -17.85 34.48 0.14
C ALA A 41 -16.79 34.44 1.26
N THR A 42 -16.50 35.58 1.91
CA THR A 42 -15.52 35.63 3.02
C THR A 42 -16.06 35.02 4.31
N ALA A 43 -17.37 35.16 4.56
CA ALA A 43 -18.03 34.54 5.70
C ALA A 43 -18.07 33.01 5.56
N GLU A 44 -18.34 32.51 4.34
CA GLU A 44 -18.30 31.08 4.01
C GLU A 44 -16.92 30.48 4.19
N ILE A 45 -15.86 31.16 3.72
CA ILE A 45 -14.46 30.72 3.92
C ILE A 45 -14.14 30.60 5.40
N SER A 46 -14.52 31.58 6.22
CA SER A 46 -14.25 31.54 7.67
C SER A 46 -14.96 30.39 8.39
N ASN A 47 -16.13 29.98 7.90
CA ASN A 47 -16.87 28.85 8.45
C ASN A 47 -16.26 27.51 8.04
N ILE A 48 -15.75 27.42 6.81
CA ILE A 48 -15.00 26.25 6.32
C ILE A 48 -13.70 26.08 7.11
N GLU A 49 -12.93 27.16 7.31
CA GLU A 49 -11.70 27.16 8.12
C GLU A 49 -11.98 26.64 9.54
N LYS A 50 -13.00 27.18 10.23
CA LYS A 50 -13.41 26.71 11.55
C LYS A 50 -13.88 25.26 11.57
N GLY A 51 -14.52 24.79 10.49
CA GLY A 51 -14.93 23.41 10.33
C GLY A 51 -13.71 22.48 10.21
N LEU A 52 -12.75 22.88 9.39
CA LEU A 52 -11.51 22.13 9.16
C LEU A 52 -10.66 22.05 10.44
N ASP A 53 -10.53 23.14 11.18
CA ASP A 53 -9.81 23.18 12.47
C ASP A 53 -10.40 22.23 13.52
N ARG A 54 -11.72 22.00 13.48
CA ARG A 54 -12.41 21.04 14.37
C ARG A 54 -12.27 19.60 13.90
N MET A 55 -12.18 19.40 12.58
CA MET A 55 -11.95 18.08 11.98
C MET A 55 -10.49 17.64 12.11
N GLU A 56 -9.56 18.57 12.34
CA GLU A 56 -8.16 18.26 12.58
C GLU A 56 -7.99 17.46 13.89
N ASN A 57 -7.56 16.20 13.74
CA ASN A 57 -7.20 15.39 14.90
C ASN A 57 -5.73 15.64 15.29
N LYS A 58 -5.54 16.60 16.18
CA LYS A 58 -4.21 17.02 16.67
C LYS A 58 -3.44 15.90 17.37
N ALA A 59 -4.14 14.95 17.99
CA ALA A 59 -3.50 13.80 18.64
C ALA A 59 -2.84 12.86 17.60
N LEU A 60 -3.51 12.61 16.47
CA LEU A 60 -2.93 11.81 15.38
C LEU A 60 -1.77 12.53 14.70
N SER A 61 -1.85 13.86 14.54
CA SER A 61 -0.73 14.65 14.02
C SER A 61 0.50 14.56 14.93
N GLN A 62 0.32 14.59 16.26
CA GLN A 62 1.41 14.42 17.23
C GLN A 62 1.99 13.01 17.25
N GLN A 63 1.19 11.98 16.95
CA GLN A 63 1.65 10.59 16.88
C GLN A 63 2.51 10.33 15.64
N ARG A 64 2.35 11.10 14.56
CA ARG A 64 3.15 10.96 13.34
C ARG A 64 4.56 11.48 13.58
N VAL A 65 5.48 10.56 13.85
CA VAL A 65 6.91 10.87 13.97
C VAL A 65 7.50 11.01 12.56
N VAL A 66 7.88 12.22 12.20
CA VAL A 66 8.77 12.47 11.05
C VAL A 66 10.20 12.39 11.55
N LEU A 67 10.94 11.40 11.07
CA LEU A 67 12.32 11.20 11.47
C LEU A 67 13.23 12.20 10.75
N ASN A 68 14.25 12.69 11.45
CA ASN A 68 15.34 13.42 10.81
C ASN A 68 16.17 12.46 9.93
N GLU A 69 16.98 13.03 9.04
CA GLU A 69 17.81 12.25 8.10
C GLU A 69 18.76 11.31 8.84
N GLU A 70 19.37 11.79 9.93
CA GLU A 70 20.29 10.99 10.76
C GLU A 70 19.62 9.76 11.36
N ARG A 71 18.45 9.89 11.99
CA ARG A 71 17.72 8.74 12.54
C ARG A 71 17.28 7.78 11.44
N THR A 72 16.89 8.31 10.29
CA THR A 72 16.54 7.49 9.13
C THR A 72 17.72 6.62 8.69
N ALA A 73 18.93 7.19 8.60
CA ALA A 73 20.15 6.45 8.27
C ALA A 73 20.49 5.38 9.33
N VAL A 74 20.32 5.69 10.62
CA VAL A 74 20.52 4.73 11.71
C VAL A 74 19.55 3.54 11.58
N PHE A 75 18.27 3.79 11.35
CA PHE A 75 17.29 2.72 11.17
C PHE A 75 17.57 1.87 9.92
N GLN A 76 18.02 2.49 8.82
CA GLN A 76 18.43 1.76 7.63
C GLN A 76 19.63 0.83 7.91
N LYS A 77 20.63 1.30 8.67
CA LYS A 77 21.78 0.48 9.08
C LYS A 77 21.36 -0.69 9.97
N LEU A 78 20.51 -0.45 10.96
CA LEU A 78 19.97 -1.50 11.84
C LEU A 78 19.17 -2.54 11.05
N ALA A 79 18.31 -2.08 10.14
CA ALA A 79 17.52 -2.97 9.29
C ALA A 79 18.40 -3.81 8.34
N LEU A 80 19.50 -3.25 7.83
CA LEU A 80 20.47 -3.98 7.00
C LEU A 80 21.18 -5.05 7.83
N GLY A 81 21.68 -4.71 9.02
CA GLY A 81 22.31 -5.68 9.94
C GLY A 81 21.40 -6.86 10.24
N ALA A 82 20.16 -6.58 10.68
CA ALA A 82 19.18 -7.63 10.98
C ALA A 82 18.84 -8.50 9.76
N LYS A 83 18.78 -7.92 8.54
CA LYS A 83 18.58 -8.69 7.30
C LYS A 83 19.76 -9.60 7.00
N LEU A 84 20.99 -9.12 7.23
CA LEU A 84 22.21 -9.90 7.04
C LEU A 84 22.27 -11.06 8.03
N ASP A 85 22.02 -10.80 9.31
CA ASP A 85 21.99 -11.83 10.36
C ASP A 85 20.97 -12.92 10.01
N ARG A 86 19.74 -12.52 9.66
CA ARG A 86 18.69 -13.47 9.25
C ARG A 86 19.07 -14.27 7.99
N ALA A 87 19.78 -13.64 7.04
CA ALA A 87 20.23 -14.32 5.83
C ALA A 87 21.34 -15.32 6.15
N LEU A 88 22.25 -14.97 7.05
CA LEU A 88 23.29 -15.87 7.55
C LEU A 88 22.68 -17.03 8.33
N ASP A 89 21.75 -16.80 9.26
CA ASP A 89 21.07 -17.85 10.01
C ASP A 89 20.44 -18.89 9.07
N ARG A 90 19.78 -18.45 8.00
CA ARG A 90 19.20 -19.34 6.99
C ARG A 90 20.23 -20.13 6.19
N ARG A 91 21.41 -19.56 5.94
CA ARG A 91 22.53 -20.25 5.28
C ARG A 91 23.19 -21.24 6.24
N MET A 92 23.45 -20.84 7.47
CA MET A 92 24.09 -21.66 8.49
C MET A 92 23.22 -22.86 8.88
N THR A 93 21.89 -22.74 8.88
CA THR A 93 20.96 -23.81 9.32
C THR A 93 20.67 -24.91 8.29
N ALA A 94 21.34 -24.94 7.13
CA ALA A 94 21.16 -25.99 6.12
C ALA A 94 22.44 -26.35 5.34
N GLN A 95 23.59 -25.81 5.74
CA GLN A 95 24.87 -26.03 5.06
C GLN A 95 25.66 -27.21 5.61
N ASP A 96 25.47 -27.55 6.88
CA ASP A 96 26.19 -28.66 7.48
C ASP A 96 25.74 -29.97 6.84
N ALA A 97 26.71 -30.72 6.31
CA ALA A 97 26.46 -32.02 5.71
C ALA A 97 26.03 -33.01 6.79
N GLU A 98 24.73 -33.26 6.88
CA GLU A 98 24.19 -34.28 7.77
C GLU A 98 24.32 -35.66 7.10
N MET A 99 25.09 -36.55 7.72
CA MET A 99 25.17 -37.97 7.33
C MET A 99 23.81 -38.64 7.56
N ARG A 100 22.96 -38.64 6.53
CA ARG A 100 21.68 -39.34 6.56
C ARG A 100 21.86 -40.76 6.05
N ALA A 101 21.30 -41.73 6.78
CA ALA A 101 21.19 -43.09 6.30
C ALA A 101 20.51 -43.09 4.91
N PRO A 102 20.97 -43.93 3.96
CA PRO A 102 20.44 -43.96 2.61
C PRO A 102 18.93 -44.19 2.66
N ARG A 103 18.16 -43.37 1.95
CA ARG A 103 16.70 -43.54 1.82
C ARG A 103 16.44 -44.87 1.13
N THR A 104 16.20 -45.92 1.91
CA THR A 104 15.77 -47.21 1.38
C THR A 104 14.47 -46.97 0.62
N LYS A 105 14.53 -47.16 -0.70
CA LYS A 105 13.33 -47.20 -1.53
C LYS A 105 12.47 -48.33 -0.95
N LYS A 106 11.25 -48.01 -0.51
CA LYS A 106 10.27 -49.02 -0.10
C LYS A 106 10.03 -49.92 -1.31
N THR A 107 10.70 -51.07 -1.32
CA THR A 107 10.49 -52.14 -2.29
C THR A 107 9.84 -53.26 -1.49
N THR A 108 8.56 -53.48 -1.77
CA THR A 108 7.92 -54.80 -1.87
C THR A 108 7.94 -55.73 -0.65
N THR A 109 6.73 -55.95 -0.12
CA THR A 109 6.23 -57.20 0.48
C THR A 109 6.93 -57.73 1.74
N GLN A 110 6.33 -57.45 2.90
CA GLN A 110 6.51 -58.32 4.07
C GLN A 110 5.52 -59.49 3.95
N GLU A 111 5.95 -60.58 3.33
CA GLU A 111 5.40 -61.90 3.63
C GLU A 111 6.20 -62.49 4.78
N THR A 112 5.51 -62.72 5.89
CA THR A 112 6.01 -63.43 7.06
C THR A 112 6.10 -64.92 6.75
N PHE A 113 7.32 -65.46 6.60
CA PHE A 113 7.56 -66.89 6.72
C PHE A 113 8.11 -67.17 8.11
N ASN A 114 7.26 -67.69 8.99
CA ASN A 114 7.67 -68.30 10.24
C ASN A 114 8.09 -69.75 9.95
N GLU A 115 9.35 -70.08 10.21
CA GLU A 115 9.82 -71.46 10.29
C GLU A 115 10.60 -71.66 11.61
N LYS A 116 9.86 -72.00 12.66
CA LYS A 116 10.30 -72.77 13.83
C LYS A 116 9.44 -74.03 13.77
N GLU A 117 9.88 -75.26 13.95
CA GLU A 117 11.11 -75.87 14.43
C GLU A 117 11.09 -77.30 13.86
N LYS A 118 12.22 -77.79 13.35
CA LYS A 118 12.50 -79.23 13.30
C LYS A 118 13.26 -79.54 14.59
N ILE A 119 12.66 -80.34 15.48
CA ILE A 119 13.22 -81.49 16.22
C ILE A 119 12.04 -82.22 16.85
#